data_AF-S4RTK2-F1
#
_entry.id   AF-S4RTK2-F1
#
_cell.length_a   1.000
_cell.length_b   1.000
_cell.length_c   1.000
_cell.angle_alpha   90.00
_cell.angle_beta   90.00
_cell.angle_gamma   90.00
#
_symmetry.space_group_name_H-M   'P 1'
#
loop_
_entity.id
_entity.type
_entity.pdbx_description
1 polymer ?
#
loop_
_entity_poly.entity_id
_entity_poly.type
_entity_poly.pdbx_seq_one_letter_code
_entity_poly.pdbx_strand_id
1 'polypeptide(L)' 'AGFKCPLCSKSFIADEMEAHISLCLAKPRITYNDDVLSKHSGECAICLEELELGDTIARLPCLCVYHKG' A
#
# COMPACT_ATOMS: atom_id res chain seq x y z
N ALA A 1 -18.24 0.91 -20.27
CA ALA A 1 -17.64 0.41 -19.01
C ALA A 1 -16.13 0.37 -19.21
N GLY A 2 -15.33 0.97 -18.33
CA GLY A 2 -13.87 0.94 -18.42
C GLY A 2 -13.31 -0.42 -17.99
N PHE A 3 -12.17 -0.83 -18.56
CA PHE A 3 -11.46 -2.03 -18.13
C PHE A 3 -10.73 -1.75 -16.81
N LYS A 4 -10.70 -2.72 -15.89
CA LYS A 4 -9.94 -2.62 -14.62
C LYS A 4 -8.69 -3.48 -14.70
N CYS A 5 -7.55 -2.92 -14.29
CA CYS A 5 -6.31 -3.65 -14.20
C CYS A 5 -6.35 -4.68 -13.07
N PRO A 6 -6.05 -5.97 -13.33
CA PRO A 6 -6.00 -6.97 -12.27
C PRO A 6 -4.79 -6.78 -11.33
N LEU A 7 -3.82 -5.93 -11.71
CA LEU A 7 -2.59 -5.72 -10.94
C LEU A 7 -2.71 -4.56 -9.96
N CYS A 8 -3.26 -3.43 -10.39
CA CYS A 8 -3.34 -2.21 -9.57
C CYS A 8 -4.77 -1.70 -9.36
N SER A 9 -5.78 -2.41 -9.87
CA SER A 9 -7.21 -2.06 -9.79
C SER A 9 -7.62 -0.75 -10.46
N LYS A 10 -6.69 -0.03 -11.12
CA LYS A 10 -6.97 1.20 -11.87
C LYS A 10 -7.76 0.92 -13.14
N SER A 11 -8.65 1.84 -13.49
CA SER A 11 -9.42 1.79 -14.73
C SER A 11 -8.65 2.40 -15.90
N PHE A 12 -8.82 1.84 -17.11
CA PHE A 12 -8.23 2.33 -18.36
C PHE A 12 -9.15 2.06 -19.57
N ILE A 13 -8.84 2.68 -20.71
CA ILE A 13 -9.55 2.49 -22.00
C ILE A 13 -8.92 1.35 -22.80
N ALA A 14 -9.69 0.70 -23.69
CA ALA A 14 -9.28 -0.53 -24.38
C ALA A 14 -7.94 -0.41 -25.14
N ASP A 15 -7.77 0.68 -25.90
CA ASP A 15 -6.55 0.94 -26.70
C ASP A 15 -5.26 1.06 -25.87
N GLU A 16 -5.37 1.33 -24.57
CA GLU A 16 -4.22 1.48 -23.67
C GLU A 16 -3.93 0.21 -22.85
N MET A 17 -4.66 -0.89 -23.08
CA MET A 17 -4.55 -2.10 -22.27
C MET A 17 -3.14 -2.68 -22.25
N GLU A 18 -2.56 -2.95 -23.42
CA GLU A 18 -1.23 -3.56 -23.55
C GLU A 18 -0.15 -2.68 -22.90
N ALA A 19 -0.19 -1.38 -23.20
CA ALA A 19 0.75 -0.40 -22.64
C ALA A 19 0.61 -0.31 -21.11
N HIS A 20 -0.62 -0.24 -20.59
CA HIS A 20 -0.87 -0.20 -19.16
C HIS A 20 -0.34 -1.45 -18.45
N ILE A 21 -0.67 -2.64 -18.96
CA ILE A 21 -0.32 -3.92 -18.32
C ILE A 21 1.20 -4.12 -18.35
N SER A 22 1.87 -3.85 -19.47
CA SER A 22 3.34 -3.94 -19.57
C SER A 22 4.03 -3.05 -18.53
N LEU A 23 3.62 -1.78 -18.43
CA LEU A 23 4.16 -0.86 -17.42
C LEU A 23 3.80 -1.28 -16.00
N CYS A 24 2.60 -1.83 -15.78
CA CYS A 24 2.14 -2.24 -14.47
C CYS A 24 2.84 -3.52 -13.98
N LEU A 25 3.22 -4.42 -14.87
CA LEU A 25 4.02 -5.61 -14.57
C LEU A 25 5.47 -5.24 -14.25
N ALA A 26 6.04 -4.26 -14.97
CA ALA A 26 7.40 -3.79 -14.73
C ALA A 26 7.56 -3.01 -13.40
N LYS A 27 6.46 -2.53 -12.81
CA LYS A 27 6.52 -1.79 -11.53
C LYS A 27 6.78 -2.75 -10.36
N PRO A 28 7.82 -2.49 -9.53
CA PRO A 28 8.04 -3.28 -8.33
C PRO A 28 6.85 -3.13 -7.39
N ARG A 29 6.38 -4.26 -6.86
CA ARG A 29 5.34 -4.28 -5.85
C ARG A 29 5.91 -3.77 -4.54
N ILE A 30 5.29 -2.74 -3.96
CA ILE A 30 5.65 -2.32 -2.60
C ILE A 30 5.17 -3.40 -1.64
N THR A 31 6.11 -3.97 -0.89
CA THR A 31 5.87 -4.85 0.25
C THR A 31 6.05 -4.07 1.54
N TYR A 32 5.48 -4.56 2.62
CA TYR A 32 5.70 -4.04 3.97
C TYR A 32 6.03 -5.22 4.89
N ASN A 33 6.68 -4.90 6.01
CA ASN A 33 6.89 -5.87 7.08
C ASN A 33 5.74 -5.77 8.07
N ASP A 34 5.27 -6.93 8.51
CA ASP A 34 4.41 -7.06 9.68
C ASP A 34 5.29 -6.99 10.93
N ASP A 35 4.98 -6.07 11.84
CA ASP A 35 5.79 -5.79 13.02
C ASP A 35 4.90 -5.40 14.20
N VAL A 36 5.47 -5.40 15.41
CA VAL A 36 4.82 -4.92 16.62
C VAL A 36 5.49 -3.62 17.04
N LEU A 37 4.68 -2.59 17.27
CA LEU A 37 5.21 -1.28 17.61
C LEU A 37 5.89 -1.30 18.98
N SER A 38 7.20 -1.06 18.99
CA SER A 38 8.06 -1.11 20.19
C SER A 38 8.29 0.25 20.86
N LYS A 39 7.73 1.33 20.27
CA LYS A 39 7.76 2.70 20.82
C LYS A 39 6.56 3.48 20.30
N HIS A 40 5.99 4.37 21.11
CA HIS A 40 4.92 5.25 20.63
C HIS A 40 5.38 6.04 19.41
N SER A 41 4.50 6.13 18.42
CA SER A 41 4.84 6.70 17.12
C SER A 41 3.73 7.61 16.58
N GLY A 42 3.32 8.60 17.37
CA GLY A 42 2.37 9.62 16.94
C GLY A 42 1.05 9.02 16.45
N GLU A 43 0.47 9.61 15.40
CA GLU A 43 -0.81 9.21 14.83
C GLU A 43 -0.63 8.45 13.50
N CYS A 44 -1.43 7.41 13.29
CA CYS A 44 -1.54 6.73 12.02
C CYS A 44 -2.23 7.64 10.99
N ALA A 45 -1.49 8.08 9.97
CA ALA A 45 -2.02 9.00 8.95
C ALA A 45 -3.13 8.42 8.02
N ILE A 46 -3.58 7.18 8.27
CA ILE A 46 -4.66 6.52 7.52
C ILE A 46 -5.97 6.53 8.32
N CYS A 47 -5.97 5.99 9.54
CA CYS A 47 -7.16 5.96 10.40
C CYS A 47 -7.27 7.15 11.36
N LEU A 48 -6.20 7.94 11.49
CA LEU A 48 -6.08 9.07 12.41
C LEU A 48 -6.17 8.67 13.89
N GLU A 49 -5.82 7.42 14.22
CA GLU A 49 -5.73 6.90 15.58
C GLU A 49 -4.28 6.89 16.07
N GLU A 50 -4.07 6.93 17.38
CA GLU A 50 -2.73 6.92 17.97
C GLU A 50 -2.05 5.55 17.78
N LEU A 51 -0.76 5.57 17.44
CA LEU A 51 0.08 4.38 17.30
C LEU A 51 0.71 4.03 18.66
N GLU A 52 0.11 3.06 19.34
CA GLU A 52 0.43 2.68 20.71
C GLU A 52 1.40 1.48 20.79
N LEU A 53 2.09 1.36 21.93
CA LEU A 53 2.99 0.26 22.22
C LEU A 53 2.25 -1.09 22.20
N GLY A 54 2.72 -2.02 21.38
CA GLY A 54 2.07 -3.32 21.20
C GLY A 54 1.14 -3.42 19.99
N ASP A 55 0.88 -2.32 19.28
CA ASP A 55 0.07 -2.34 18.07
C ASP A 55 0.71 -3.19 16.97
N THR A 56 -0.14 -3.93 16.25
CA THR A 56 0.30 -4.60 15.02
C THR A 56 0.34 -3.58 13.90
N ILE A 57 1.53 -3.39 13.32
CA ILE A 57 1.79 -2.36 12.33
C ILE A 57 2.34 -2.93 11.02
N ALA A 58 2.07 -2.22 9.94
CA ALA A 58 2.72 -2.40 8.65
C ALA A 58 3.84 -1.35 8.50
N ARG A 59 5.08 -1.81 8.33
CA ARG A 59 6.25 -0.95 8.09
C ARG A 59 6.65 -0.98 6.62
N LEU A 60 6.53 0.14 5.94
CA LEU A 60 6.93 0.28 4.54
C LEU A 60 8.47 0.41 4.40
N PRO A 61 9.04 0.23 3.20
CA PRO A 61 10.47 0.38 2.96
C PRO A 61 11.01 1.79 3.22
N CYS A 62 10.14 2.81 3.16
CA CYS A 62 10.45 4.20 3.55
C CYS A 62 10.42 4.43 5.07
N LEU A 63 10.22 3.37 5.86
CA LEU A 63 10.08 3.37 7.33
C LEU A 63 8.81 4.01 7.89
N CYS A 64 7.90 4.48 7.02
CA CYS A 64 6.56 4.86 7.44
C CYS A 64 5.84 3.66 8.06
N VAL A 65 5.12 3.93 9.16
CA VAL A 65 4.37 2.95 9.94
C VAL A 65 2.89 3.29 9.95
N TYR A 66 2.06 2.27 9.85
CA TYR A 66 0.61 2.38 9.87
C TYR A 66 0.03 1.17 10.61
N HIS A 67 -1.18 1.30 11.17
CA HIS A 67 -1.90 0.13 11.68
C HIS A 67 -2.09 -0.90 10.57
N LYS A 68 -1.82 -2.16 10.91
CA LYS A 68 -2.14 -3.29 10.04
C LYS A 68 -3.63 -3.61 10.24
N GLY A 69 -4.41 -3.42 9.18
CA GLY A 69 -5.84 -3.75 9.15
C GLY A 69 -6.14 -5.25 9.19
#